data_AF-A0A354ZJV4-F1
#
_entry.id   AF-A0A354ZJV4-F1
#
_cell.length_a   1.000
_cell.length_b   1.000
_cell.length_c   1.000
_cell.angle_alpha   90.00
_cell.angle_beta   90.00
_cell.angle_gamma   90.00
#
_symmetry.space_group_name_H-M   'P 1'
#
loop_
_entity.id
_entity.type
_entity.pdbx_description
1 polymer ?
#
loop_
_entity_poly.entity_id
_entity_poly.type
_entity_poly.pdbx_seq_one_letter_code
_entity_poly.pdbx_strand_id
1 'polypeptide(L)'
;ILLGAIADWLGVEPEVEVLAPLANDTWHGVNQVQWKATHAEDAPLTVTLQYSFDGGAAWTTFATGLPNGEPPEGKEYTGTYNWDVSKAPRSGPCKVRVVATDKYGTSSEAESGQFLLINAGVNSFVAGPNPASDSMNFWVNASGGATL
;
A
#
# COMPACT_ATOMS: atom_id res chain seq x y z
N ILE A 1 -38.03 5.28 -1.55
CA ILE A 1 -37.39 4.89 -0.26
C ILE A 1 -37.37 3.36 -0.06
N LEU A 2 -37.84 2.53 -1.01
CA LEU A 2 -37.91 1.07 -0.80
C LEU A 2 -36.85 0.24 -1.56
N LEU A 3 -36.14 0.81 -2.55
CA LEU A 3 -35.16 0.06 -3.35
C LEU A 3 -33.78 -0.10 -2.67
N GLY A 4 -33.27 0.89 -1.92
CA GLY A 4 -31.97 0.75 -1.23
C GLY A 4 -32.02 -0.23 -0.05
N ALA A 5 -33.13 -0.25 0.70
CA ALA A 5 -33.29 -1.16 1.83
C ALA A 5 -33.36 -2.65 1.44
N ILE A 6 -33.71 -2.98 0.19
CA ILE A 6 -33.74 -4.38 -0.29
C ILE A 6 -32.41 -4.84 -0.89
N ALA A 7 -31.57 -3.93 -1.37
CA ALA A 7 -30.24 -4.28 -1.88
C ALA A 7 -29.21 -4.38 -0.74
N ASP A 8 -29.32 -3.56 0.30
CA ASP A 8 -28.66 -3.81 1.60
C ASP A 8 -29.07 -5.17 2.23
N TRP A 9 -30.32 -5.63 2.03
CA TRP A 9 -30.78 -6.96 2.50
C TRP A 9 -30.20 -8.12 1.67
N LEU A 10 -29.70 -7.84 0.46
CA LEU A 10 -29.08 -8.83 -0.43
C LEU A 10 -27.56 -8.96 -0.21
N GLY A 11 -26.95 -8.08 0.61
CA GLY A 11 -25.52 -8.13 0.90
C GLY A 11 -24.65 -7.79 -0.31
N VAL A 12 -25.00 -6.73 -1.05
CA VAL A 12 -24.19 -6.27 -2.17
C VAL A 12 -22.81 -5.84 -1.67
N GLU A 13 -21.77 -6.51 -2.16
CA GLU A 13 -20.40 -6.19 -1.78
C GLU A 13 -19.87 -4.96 -2.54
N PRO A 14 -18.95 -4.19 -1.95
CA PRO A 14 -18.23 -3.16 -2.68
C PRO A 14 -17.45 -3.75 -3.86
N GLU A 15 -17.20 -2.96 -4.90
CA GLU A 15 -16.19 -3.24 -5.91
C GLU A 15 -14.90 -2.53 -5.52
N VAL A 16 -13.76 -3.21 -5.55
CA VAL A 16 -12.46 -2.66 -5.11
C VAL A 16 -11.39 -2.97 -6.15
N GLU A 17 -10.53 -1.99 -6.41
CA GLU A 17 -9.36 -2.10 -7.28
C GLU A 17 -8.15 -1.43 -6.64
N VAL A 18 -6.98 -2.07 -6.70
CA VAL A 18 -5.71 -1.45 -6.30
C VAL A 18 -5.06 -0.80 -7.51
N LEU A 19 -4.91 0.53 -7.47
CA LEU A 19 -4.32 1.32 -8.55
C LEU A 19 -2.81 1.51 -8.38
N ALA A 20 -2.33 1.56 -7.13
CA ALA A 20 -0.92 1.58 -6.78
C ALA A 20 -0.70 0.89 -5.41
N PRO A 21 0.31 0.02 -5.25
CA PRO A 21 1.38 -0.30 -6.21
C PRO A 21 0.93 -1.15 -7.40
N LEU A 22 1.59 -0.98 -8.54
CA LEU A 22 1.49 -1.88 -9.69
C LEU A 22 2.46 -3.05 -9.56
N ALA A 23 2.21 -4.11 -10.33
CA ALA A 23 3.13 -5.24 -10.41
C ALA A 23 4.52 -4.78 -10.89
N ASN A 24 5.57 -5.24 -10.22
CA ASN A 24 6.98 -4.93 -10.48
C ASN A 24 7.40 -3.48 -10.19
N ASP A 25 6.56 -2.67 -9.54
CA ASP A 25 6.99 -1.40 -8.98
C ASP A 25 8.15 -1.59 -8.00
N THR A 26 8.95 -0.54 -7.80
CA THR A 26 9.96 -0.48 -6.74
C THR A 26 9.70 0.72 -5.85
N TRP A 27 9.43 0.47 -4.57
CA TRP A 27 9.06 1.50 -3.60
C TRP A 27 10.17 1.68 -2.54
N HIS A 28 10.50 2.95 -2.29
CA HIS A 28 11.42 3.39 -1.23
C HIS A 28 10.93 4.70 -0.59
N GLY A 29 11.26 4.96 0.68
CA GLY A 29 10.79 6.17 1.37
C GLY A 29 9.26 6.29 1.45
N VAL A 30 8.69 7.47 1.16
CA VAL A 30 7.24 7.69 1.18
C VAL A 30 6.65 7.51 -0.22
N ASN A 31 5.68 6.60 -0.35
CA ASN A 31 4.95 6.31 -1.57
C ASN A 31 3.44 6.42 -1.33
N GLN A 32 2.66 6.55 -2.39
CA GLN A 32 1.21 6.69 -2.29
C GLN A 32 0.52 5.40 -2.71
N VAL A 33 -0.12 4.73 -1.76
CA VAL A 33 -1.10 3.66 -2.04
C VAL A 33 -2.35 4.32 -2.60
N GLN A 34 -2.85 3.78 -3.71
CA GLN A 34 -4.02 4.30 -4.41
C GLN A 34 -4.97 3.17 -4.72
N TRP A 35 -6.26 3.42 -4.55
CA TRP A 35 -7.30 2.44 -4.81
C TRP A 35 -8.55 3.13 -5.34
N LYS A 36 -9.38 2.33 -5.99
CA LYS A 36 -10.77 2.66 -6.29
C LYS A 36 -11.66 1.73 -5.49
N ALA A 37 -12.69 2.25 -4.83
CA ALA A 37 -13.73 1.41 -4.29
C ALA A 37 -15.11 2.04 -4.48
N THR A 38 -16.09 1.26 -4.89
CA THR A 38 -17.45 1.74 -5.18
C THR A 38 -18.48 0.80 -4.60
N HIS A 39 -19.63 1.34 -4.22
CA HIS A 39 -20.79 0.56 -3.82
C HIS A 39 -21.96 0.89 -4.74
N ALA A 40 -22.78 -0.09 -5.12
CA ALA A 40 -23.87 0.10 -6.08
C ALA A 40 -24.92 1.15 -5.66
N GLU A 41 -25.00 1.43 -4.36
CA GLU A 41 -25.88 2.45 -3.77
C GLU A 41 -25.18 3.76 -3.38
N ASP A 42 -23.94 3.95 -3.83
CA ASP A 42 -23.08 5.06 -3.38
C ASP A 42 -22.96 5.13 -1.84
N ALA A 43 -23.04 3.96 -1.19
CA ALA A 43 -22.93 3.85 0.25
C ALA A 43 -21.52 4.29 0.70
N PRO A 44 -21.39 5.03 1.82
CA PRO A 44 -20.09 5.36 2.38
C PRO A 44 -19.29 4.10 2.73
N LEU A 45 -18.04 4.06 2.28
CA LEU A 45 -17.11 2.96 2.56
C LEU A 45 -15.98 3.43 3.47
N THR A 46 -15.57 2.54 4.37
CA THR A 46 -14.35 2.66 5.17
C THR A 46 -13.31 1.69 4.62
N VAL A 47 -12.05 2.13 4.59
CA VAL A 47 -10.96 1.35 4.00
C VAL A 47 -9.91 0.95 5.03
N THR A 48 -9.47 -0.30 4.92
CA THR A 48 -8.33 -0.88 5.62
C THR A 48 -7.26 -1.28 4.61
N LEU A 49 -6.00 -0.93 4.89
CA LEU A 49 -4.85 -1.27 4.06
C LEU A 49 -3.95 -2.26 4.79
N GLN A 50 -3.55 -3.31 4.09
CA GLN A 50 -2.70 -4.37 4.60
C GLN A 50 -1.55 -4.65 3.64
N TYR A 51 -0.43 -5.14 4.17
CA TYR A 51 0.70 -5.62 3.36
C TYR A 51 1.02 -7.08 3.68
N SER A 52 1.62 -7.77 2.72
CA SER A 52 2.13 -9.13 2.86
C SER A 52 3.51 -9.27 2.22
N PHE A 53 4.42 -9.96 2.90
CA PHE A 53 5.72 -10.35 2.35
C PHE A 53 5.84 -11.87 2.10
N ASP A 54 4.74 -12.62 2.19
CA ASP A 54 4.70 -14.07 1.97
C ASP A 54 3.71 -14.45 0.86
N GLY A 55 3.53 -13.54 -0.10
CA GLY A 55 2.67 -13.75 -1.27
C GLY A 55 1.17 -13.68 -0.98
N GLY A 56 0.78 -13.23 0.20
CA GLY A 56 -0.61 -13.12 0.64
C GLY A 56 -1.08 -14.25 1.56
N ALA A 57 -0.16 -15.07 2.10
CA ALA A 57 -0.50 -16.09 3.08
C ALA A 57 -0.81 -15.47 4.46
N ALA A 58 -0.11 -14.40 4.84
CA ALA A 58 -0.40 -13.59 6.01
C ALA A 58 -0.36 -12.09 5.67
N TRP A 59 -1.24 -11.34 6.31
CA TRP A 59 -1.44 -9.90 6.08
C TRP A 59 -1.25 -9.11 7.37
N THR A 60 -0.54 -8.00 7.27
CA THR A 60 -0.33 -7.05 8.37
C THR A 60 -1.00 -5.73 8.05
N THR A 61 -1.91 -5.28 8.90
CA THR A 61 -2.58 -3.98 8.77
C THR A 61 -1.60 -2.84 9.07
N PHE A 62 -1.55 -1.85 8.18
CA PHE A 62 -0.73 -0.65 8.38
C PHE A 62 -1.54 0.66 8.35
N ALA A 63 -2.78 0.62 7.86
CA ALA A 63 -3.74 1.72 8.00
C ALA A 63 -5.17 1.18 8.08
N THR A 64 -6.04 1.85 8.83
CA THR A 64 -7.46 1.46 8.97
C THR A 64 -8.31 2.69 9.23
N GLY A 65 -9.62 2.58 9.00
CA GLY A 65 -10.55 3.69 9.21
C GLY A 65 -10.40 4.81 8.17
N LEU A 66 -9.81 4.52 7.00
CA LEU A 66 -9.58 5.53 5.98
C LEU A 66 -10.90 5.84 5.26
N PRO A 67 -11.21 7.11 4.97
CA PRO A 67 -12.33 7.44 4.10
C PRO A 67 -12.05 6.95 2.68
N ASN A 68 -13.08 6.51 1.97
CA ASN A 68 -12.98 6.03 0.59
C ASN A 68 -12.84 7.16 -0.47
N GLY A 69 -12.09 8.21 -0.14
CA GLY A 69 -12.00 9.43 -0.94
C GLY A 69 -13.32 10.21 -0.99
N GLU A 70 -13.25 11.45 -1.45
CA GLU A 70 -14.43 12.24 -1.83
C GLU A 70 -14.56 12.12 -3.36
N PRO A 71 -15.75 11.81 -3.93
CA PRO A 71 -15.92 11.87 -5.39
C PRO A 71 -15.75 13.35 -5.80
N PRO A 72 -14.64 13.76 -6.44
CA PRO A 72 -14.52 15.13 -6.89
C PRO A 72 -15.53 15.28 -8.02
N GLU A 73 -16.41 16.29 -7.99
CA GLU A 73 -17.46 16.58 -8.99
C GLU A 73 -17.23 15.84 -10.33
N GLY A 74 -17.87 14.68 -10.48
CA GLY A 74 -17.83 13.88 -11.72
C GLY A 74 -16.63 12.92 -11.91
N LYS A 75 -15.89 12.52 -10.88
CA LYS A 75 -14.87 11.45 -10.97
C LYS A 75 -14.99 10.39 -9.89
N GLU A 76 -14.49 9.21 -10.27
CA GLU A 76 -14.50 7.95 -9.54
C GLU A 76 -14.02 8.09 -8.09
N TYR A 77 -14.54 7.24 -7.21
CA TYR A 77 -14.12 7.12 -5.82
C TYR A 77 -12.69 6.60 -5.73
N THR A 78 -11.71 7.51 -5.81
CA THR A 78 -10.28 7.18 -5.66
C THR A 78 -9.78 7.63 -4.29
N GLY A 79 -9.32 6.67 -3.48
CA GLY A 79 -8.67 6.95 -2.21
C GLY A 79 -7.15 6.89 -2.31
N THR A 80 -6.48 7.63 -1.43
CA THR A 80 -5.02 7.71 -1.38
C THR A 80 -4.50 7.64 0.05
N TYR A 81 -3.33 7.04 0.23
CA TYR A 81 -2.65 6.98 1.52
C TYR A 81 -1.13 7.03 1.35
N ASN A 82 -0.49 7.99 2.01
CA ASN A 82 0.97 8.09 2.05
C ASN A 82 1.55 7.05 3.00
N TRP A 83 2.21 6.03 2.44
CA TRP A 83 2.90 4.99 3.19
C TRP A 83 4.42 5.19 3.15
N ASP A 84 4.99 5.40 4.32
CA ASP A 84 6.44 5.42 4.53
C ASP A 84 6.99 3.99 4.65
N VAL A 85 7.45 3.43 3.53
CA VAL A 85 7.96 2.05 3.45
C VAL A 85 9.32 1.87 4.12
N SER A 86 10.02 2.97 4.45
CA SER A 86 11.25 2.91 5.26
C SER A 86 11.02 2.37 6.67
N LYS A 87 9.75 2.34 7.12
CA LYS A 87 9.34 1.80 8.42
C LYS A 87 8.86 0.36 8.36
N ALA A 88 8.80 -0.26 7.18
CA ALA A 88 8.41 -1.66 7.03
C ALA A 88 9.43 -2.59 7.73
N PRO A 89 9.06 -3.80 8.19
CA PRO A 89 9.98 -4.65 8.97
C PRO A 89 11.17 -5.20 8.16
N ARG A 90 11.10 -5.20 6.82
CA ARG A 90 12.14 -5.70 5.93
C ARG A 90 11.99 -5.16 4.51
N SER A 91 13.05 -5.32 3.72
CA SER A 91 13.00 -5.19 2.25
C SER A 91 12.65 -6.54 1.61
N GLY A 92 12.04 -6.51 0.44
CA GLY A 92 11.74 -7.69 -0.37
C GLY A 92 10.45 -7.58 -1.17
N PRO A 93 10.09 -8.67 -1.88
CA PRO A 93 8.82 -8.72 -2.59
C PRO A 93 7.64 -8.59 -1.64
N CYS A 94 6.71 -7.71 -1.98
CA CYS A 94 5.58 -7.32 -1.14
C CYS A 94 4.29 -7.26 -1.98
N LYS A 95 3.14 -7.43 -1.33
CA LYS A 95 1.81 -7.15 -1.88
C LYS A 95 1.08 -6.20 -0.95
N VAL A 96 0.20 -5.39 -1.51
CA VAL A 96 -0.78 -4.59 -0.76
C VAL A 96 -2.18 -5.18 -0.99
N ARG A 97 -3.00 -5.16 0.05
CA ARG A 97 -4.42 -5.47 0.00
C ARG A 97 -5.22 -4.27 0.49
N VAL A 98 -6.28 -3.96 -0.23
CA VAL A 98 -7.25 -2.94 0.11
C VAL A 98 -8.54 -3.67 0.47
N VAL A 99 -9.08 -3.42 1.66
CA VAL A 99 -10.37 -3.93 2.09
C VAL A 99 -11.31 -2.75 2.24
N ALA A 100 -12.44 -2.77 1.53
CA ALA A 100 -13.49 -1.77 1.68
C ALA A 100 -14.68 -2.38 2.42
N THR A 101 -15.23 -1.64 3.38
CA THR A 101 -16.35 -2.09 4.22
C THR A 101 -17.41 -1.02 4.29
N ASP A 102 -18.67 -1.39 4.07
CA ASP A 102 -19.82 -0.51 4.26
C ASP A 102 -20.16 -0.33 5.77
N LYS A 103 -21.17 0.49 6.06
CA LYS A 103 -21.62 0.72 7.44
C LYS A 103 -22.35 -0.47 8.09
N TYR A 104 -22.73 -1.48 7.32
CA TYR A 104 -23.41 -2.69 7.77
C TYR A 104 -22.45 -3.88 7.98
N GLY A 105 -21.18 -3.73 7.60
CA GLY A 105 -20.13 -4.73 7.73
C GLY A 105 -19.93 -5.58 6.47
N THR A 106 -20.65 -5.30 5.37
CA THR A 106 -20.38 -5.95 4.08
C THR A 106 -19.06 -5.46 3.54
N SER A 107 -18.19 -6.38 3.12
CA SER A 107 -16.84 -6.03 2.70
C SER A 107 -16.35 -6.85 1.52
N SER A 108 -15.48 -6.24 0.73
CA SER A 108 -14.70 -6.91 -0.31
C SER A 108 -13.26 -6.42 -0.29
N GLU A 109 -12.40 -7.15 -0.98
CA GLU A 109 -10.98 -6.87 -1.02
C GLU A 109 -10.39 -6.99 -2.43
N ALA A 110 -9.33 -6.22 -2.67
CA ALA A 110 -8.50 -6.36 -3.84
C ALA A 110 -7.02 -6.37 -3.44
N GLU A 111 -6.21 -7.08 -4.20
CA GLU A 111 -4.78 -7.21 -3.98
C GLU A 111 -3.99 -6.61 -5.14
N SER A 112 -2.87 -5.97 -4.84
CA SER A 112 -1.90 -5.57 -5.85
C SER A 112 -1.20 -6.78 -6.45
N GLY A 113 -0.57 -6.54 -7.60
CA GLY A 113 0.55 -7.38 -8.03
C GLY A 113 1.72 -7.31 -7.03
N GLN A 114 2.68 -8.23 -7.16
CA GLN A 114 3.88 -8.19 -6.36
C GLN A 114 4.78 -7.02 -6.80
N PHE A 115 5.26 -6.22 -5.84
CA PHE A 115 6.21 -5.14 -6.06
C PHE A 115 7.42 -5.30 -5.14
N LEU A 116 8.52 -4.60 -5.42
CA LEU A 116 9.71 -4.60 -4.57
C LEU A 116 9.63 -3.47 -3.55
N LEU A 117 9.57 -3.82 -2.27
CA LEU A 117 9.66 -2.85 -1.17
C LEU A 117 11.10 -2.78 -0.66
N ILE A 118 11.66 -1.57 -0.60
CA ILE A 118 12.99 -1.30 -0.06
C ILE A 118 12.86 -0.47 1.21
N ASN A 119 12.95 -1.13 2.37
CA ASN A 119 13.27 -0.48 3.64
C ASN A 119 14.78 -0.22 3.64
N ALA A 120 15.19 0.84 2.96
CA ALA A 120 16.43 1.52 3.28
C ALA A 120 16.06 2.68 4.21
N GLY A 121 16.26 2.48 5.51
CA GLY A 121 16.28 3.60 6.45
C GLY A 121 17.42 4.58 6.11
N VAL A 122 17.65 5.56 6.98
CA VAL A 122 18.84 6.40 6.88
C VAL A 122 20.06 5.51 7.12
N ASN A 123 20.77 5.13 6.05
CA ASN A 123 22.03 4.40 6.16
C ASN A 123 23.05 5.33 6.83
N SER A 124 23.35 5.11 8.11
CA SER A 124 24.52 5.72 8.74
C SER A 124 25.71 4.79 8.55
N PHE A 125 26.58 5.13 7.61
CA PHE A 125 27.93 4.56 7.58
C PHE A 125 28.70 5.16 8.76
N VAL A 126 28.80 4.42 9.87
CA VAL A 126 29.69 4.81 10.97
C VAL A 126 31.08 4.29 10.65
N ALA A 127 31.93 5.20 10.18
CA ALA A 127 33.37 5.00 10.14
C ALA A 127 33.92 5.12 11.57
N GLY A 128 34.52 4.06 12.12
CA GLY A 128 35.33 4.20 13.33
C GLY A 128 36.58 5.05 13.05
N PRO A 129 37.19 5.71 14.05
CA PRO A 129 38.49 6.34 13.84
C PRO A 129 39.47 5.25 13.39
N ASN A 130 39.94 5.35 12.15
CA ASN A 130 41.08 4.58 11.67
C ASN A 130 42.33 5.43 11.98
N PRO A 131 43.14 5.09 13.00
CA PRO A 131 44.29 5.91 13.40
C PRO A 131 45.36 6.03 12.30
N ALA A 132 45.25 5.24 11.23
CA ALA A 132 46.17 5.22 10.11
C ALA A 132 45.69 6.01 8.88
N SER A 133 44.41 6.41 8.78
CA SER A 133 43.89 7.15 7.63
C SER A 133 42.49 7.72 7.86
N ASP A 134 42.25 8.94 7.38
CA ASP A 134 40.90 9.53 7.29
C ASP A 134 40.08 9.02 6.09
N SER A 135 40.62 8.05 5.34
CA SER A 135 39.98 7.49 4.13
C SER A 135 39.49 6.06 4.37
N MET A 136 38.25 5.79 3.95
CA MET A 136 37.70 4.44 3.86
C MET A 136 37.33 4.13 2.40
N ASN A 137 37.78 2.98 1.90
CA ASN A 137 37.37 2.48 0.59
C ASN A 137 36.28 1.41 0.76
N PHE A 138 35.16 1.60 0.05
CA PHE A 138 34.14 0.57 -0.10
C PHE A 138 34.11 0.09 -1.55
N TRP A 139 34.08 -1.24 -1.72
CA TRP A 139 33.80 -1.85 -3.01
C TRP A 139 32.35 -2.30 -3.01
N VAL A 140 31.51 -1.62 -3.80
CA VAL A 140 30.12 -2.05 -4.03
C VAL A 140 30.07 -2.78 -5.37
N ASN A 141 29.79 -4.07 -5.32
CA ASN A 141 29.48 -4.83 -6.52
C ASN A 141 28.02 -4.57 -6.91
N ALA A 142 27.79 -3.58 -7.76
CA ALA A 142 26.49 -3.40 -8.41
C ALA A 142 26.47 -4.20 -9.71
N SER A 143 25.55 -5.15 -9.85
CA SER A 143 25.27 -5.78 -11.13
C SER A 143 24.58 -4.78 -12.06
N GLY A 144 25.18 -4.47 -13.21
CA GLY A 144 24.51 -3.80 -14.32
C GLY A 144 24.12 -2.34 -14.07
N GLY A 145 25.08 -1.42 -14.22
CA GLY A 145 24.79 -0.01 -14.52
C GLY A 145 24.25 0.87 -13.40
N ALA A 146 24.20 0.40 -12.15
CA ALA A 146 23.90 1.29 -11.03
C ALA A 146 25.07 2.28 -10.83
N THR A 147 24.75 3.56 -10.80
CA THR A 147 25.70 4.64 -10.48
C THR A 147 25.41 5.06 -9.03
N LEU A 148 26.46 5.25 -8.23
CA LEU A 148 26.35 5.82 -6.89
C LEU A 148 25.97 7.30 -6.95
#